data_AF-A0A2I1BUQ0-F1
#
_entry.id   AF-A0A2I1BUQ0-F1
#
_cell.length_a   1.000
_cell.length_b   1.000
_cell.length_c   1.000
_cell.angle_alpha   90.00
_cell.angle_beta   90.00
_cell.angle_gamma   90.00
#
_symmetry.space_group_name_H-M   'P 1'
#
loop_
_entity.id
_entity.type
_entity.pdbx_description
1 polymer ?
#
loop_
_entity_poly.entity_id
_entity_poly.type
_entity_poly.pdbx_seq_one_letter_code
_entity_poly.pdbx_strand_id
1 'polypeptide(L)'
;MATCYKELGEGEKQYIKIKKAIAAVPFYHGCTYTILRFHNETGRFEETISLVKEFTDAKVPDKEYSQLTEFLWQSPTADEEVIEYLADAGQETGNLKLIGWMRILNTYGSAKEEGQIGSAKVIASSKLAQLWLCHAINAGLDSPKAEEYVGRLEQLVSQYRTKDTSALWVAARAWAISLGVWYCLIGQHDDARALLTPSVKQAIQILSDDDPENDDAGLTDLQNALLAAGDAKNVITIAYALG
;
A
#
# COMPACT_ATOMS: atom_id res chain seq x y z
N MET A 1 -6.48 -28.11 -13.74
CA MET A 1 -7.68 -28.74 -13.12
C MET A 1 -8.42 -27.80 -12.16
N ALA A 2 -7.75 -27.03 -11.29
CA ALA A 2 -8.44 -26.06 -10.43
C ALA A 2 -9.03 -24.86 -11.20
N THR A 3 -8.33 -24.40 -12.25
CA THR A 3 -8.75 -23.32 -13.15
C THR A 3 -10.10 -23.58 -13.82
N CYS A 4 -10.39 -24.84 -14.18
CA CYS A 4 -11.66 -25.23 -14.81
C CYS A 4 -12.89 -24.98 -13.90
N TYR A 5 -12.73 -25.04 -12.57
CA TYR A 5 -13.84 -24.75 -11.65
C TYR A 5 -14.16 -23.25 -11.57
N LYS A 6 -13.17 -22.38 -11.80
CA LYS A 6 -13.39 -20.93 -11.89
C LYS A 6 -14.29 -20.59 -13.08
N GLU A 7 -13.98 -21.17 -14.24
CA GLU A 7 -14.72 -20.95 -15.49
C GLU A 7 -16.16 -21.48 -15.43
N LEU A 8 -16.41 -22.45 -14.56
CA LEU A 8 -17.73 -23.04 -14.31
C LEU A 8 -18.51 -22.36 -13.18
N GLY A 9 -17.99 -21.28 -12.58
CA GLY A 9 -18.62 -20.60 -11.44
C GLY A 9 -18.60 -21.40 -10.13
N GLU A 10 -17.80 -22.46 -10.04
CA GLU A 10 -17.72 -23.37 -8.88
C GLU A 10 -16.58 -22.98 -7.93
N GLY A 11 -16.56 -21.72 -7.49
CA GLY A 11 -15.48 -21.13 -6.68
C GLY A 11 -15.11 -21.92 -5.42
N GLU A 12 -16.10 -22.49 -4.70
CA GLU A 12 -15.82 -23.29 -3.50
C GLU A 12 -15.08 -24.60 -3.82
N LYS A 13 -15.40 -25.24 -4.95
CA LYS A 13 -14.69 -26.47 -5.37
C LYS A 13 -13.27 -26.16 -5.79
N GLN A 14 -13.06 -25.01 -6.43
CA GLN A 14 -11.72 -24.48 -6.70
C GLN A 14 -10.95 -24.30 -5.39
N TYR A 15 -11.53 -23.59 -4.42
CA TYR A 15 -10.93 -23.34 -3.10
C TYR A 15 -10.50 -24.64 -2.39
N ILE A 16 -11.38 -25.64 -2.32
CA ILE A 16 -11.08 -26.94 -1.71
C ILE A 16 -9.90 -27.64 -2.41
N LYS A 17 -9.85 -27.62 -3.75
CA LYS A 17 -8.73 -28.23 -4.48
C LYS A 17 -7.42 -27.48 -4.26
N ILE A 18 -7.46 -26.14 -4.19
CA ILE A 18 -6.25 -25.34 -3.94
C ILE A 18 -5.75 -25.54 -2.50
N LYS A 19 -6.63 -25.63 -1.49
CA LYS A 19 -6.20 -25.99 -0.11
C LYS A 19 -5.49 -27.35 -0.07
N LYS A 20 -5.98 -28.35 -0.80
CA LYS A 20 -5.31 -29.65 -0.91
C LYS A 20 -3.94 -29.54 -1.58
N ALA A 21 -3.80 -28.67 -2.58
CA ALA A 21 -2.52 -28.42 -3.23
C ALA A 21 -1.52 -27.74 -2.28
N ILE A 22 -1.95 -26.74 -1.50
CA ILE A 22 -1.10 -26.08 -0.48
C ILE A 22 -0.67 -27.06 0.61
N ALA A 23 -1.54 -27.97 1.03
CA ALA A 23 -1.17 -29.00 2.00
C ALA A 23 -0.07 -29.95 1.47
N ALA A 24 0.02 -30.14 0.15
CA ALA A 24 1.06 -30.96 -0.49
C ALA A 24 2.34 -30.16 -0.81
N VAL A 25 2.19 -28.89 -1.17
CA VAL A 25 3.29 -27.96 -1.46
C VAL A 25 3.02 -26.64 -0.73
N PRO A 26 3.43 -26.55 0.56
CA PRO A 26 3.23 -25.35 1.36
C PRO A 26 3.90 -24.13 0.71
N PHE A 27 3.30 -22.95 0.91
CA PHE A 27 3.86 -21.65 0.51
C PHE A 27 4.05 -21.44 -1.01
N TYR A 28 3.43 -22.25 -1.87
CA TYR A 28 3.48 -22.02 -3.33
C TYR A 28 2.71 -20.75 -3.73
N HIS A 29 3.44 -19.75 -4.25
CA HIS A 29 2.93 -18.39 -4.51
C HIS A 29 1.60 -18.36 -5.28
N GLY A 30 1.47 -19.11 -6.38
CA GLY A 30 0.28 -19.08 -7.22
C GLY A 30 -0.97 -19.62 -6.52
N CYS A 31 -0.80 -20.64 -5.67
CA CYS A 31 -1.90 -21.17 -4.87
C CYS A 31 -2.26 -20.22 -3.73
N THR A 32 -1.27 -19.63 -3.06
CA THR A 32 -1.49 -18.65 -1.98
C THR A 32 -2.21 -17.42 -2.49
N TYR A 33 -1.77 -16.82 -3.60
CA TYR A 33 -2.45 -15.69 -4.23
C TYR A 33 -3.92 -16.02 -4.54
N THR A 34 -4.18 -17.19 -5.14
CA THR A 34 -5.55 -17.58 -5.50
C THR A 34 -6.43 -17.77 -4.26
N ILE A 35 -5.86 -18.25 -3.15
CA ILE A 35 -6.59 -18.34 -1.87
C ILE A 35 -6.88 -16.96 -1.30
N LEU A 36 -5.89 -16.06 -1.23
CA LEU A 36 -6.07 -14.71 -0.69
C LEU A 36 -7.14 -13.95 -1.46
N ARG A 37 -7.11 -14.03 -2.80
CA ARG A 37 -8.16 -13.46 -3.65
C ARG A 37 -9.54 -14.03 -3.33
N PHE A 38 -9.64 -15.36 -3.25
CA PHE A 38 -10.92 -16.02 -2.94
C PHE A 38 -11.44 -15.62 -1.55
N HIS A 39 -10.55 -15.51 -0.56
CA HIS A 39 -10.92 -15.05 0.77
C HIS A 39 -11.47 -13.63 0.74
N ASN A 40 -10.80 -12.72 0.01
CA ASN A 40 -11.26 -11.35 -0.13
C ASN A 40 -12.63 -11.27 -0.82
N GLU A 41 -12.79 -11.92 -1.98
CA GLU A 41 -14.03 -11.95 -2.76
C GLU A 41 -15.23 -12.56 -1.99
N THR A 42 -14.97 -13.36 -0.95
CA THR A 42 -16.01 -14.04 -0.16
C THR A 42 -16.12 -13.56 1.30
N GLY A 43 -15.36 -12.54 1.69
CA GLY A 43 -15.36 -12.01 3.06
C GLY A 43 -14.78 -12.95 4.12
N ARG A 44 -13.94 -13.92 3.74
CA ARG A 44 -13.28 -14.89 4.64
C ARG A 44 -11.99 -14.33 5.24
N PHE A 45 -12.11 -13.19 5.90
CA PHE A 45 -10.98 -12.41 6.39
C PHE A 45 -10.23 -13.11 7.54
N GLU A 46 -10.91 -13.85 8.41
CA GLU A 46 -10.27 -14.61 9.50
C GLU A 46 -9.37 -15.74 8.97
N GLU A 47 -9.75 -16.37 7.86
CA GLU A 47 -8.93 -17.35 7.17
C GLU A 47 -7.70 -16.72 6.52
N THR A 48 -7.81 -15.48 6.02
CA THR A 48 -6.65 -14.70 5.56
C THR A 48 -5.70 -14.43 6.71
N ILE A 49 -6.19 -13.95 7.86
CA ILE A 49 -5.36 -13.73 9.06
C ILE A 49 -4.67 -15.01 9.52
N SER A 50 -5.39 -16.13 9.53
CA SER A 50 -4.84 -17.43 9.92
C SER A 50 -3.71 -17.86 8.98
N LEU A 51 -3.89 -17.69 7.66
CA LEU A 51 -2.85 -17.97 6.67
C LEU A 51 -1.64 -17.05 6.83
N VAL A 52 -1.85 -15.75 7.08
CA VAL A 52 -0.77 -14.79 7.32
C VAL A 52 0.01 -15.14 8.58
N LYS A 53 -0.64 -15.62 9.66
CA LYS A 53 0.03 -16.13 10.87
C LYS A 53 0.96 -17.28 10.53
N GLU A 54 0.46 -18.28 9.81
CA GLU A 54 1.27 -19.43 9.38
C GLU A 54 2.52 -18.99 8.60
N PHE A 55 2.38 -18.03 7.68
CA PHE A 55 3.49 -17.48 6.90
C PHE A 55 4.45 -16.62 7.73
N THR A 56 3.93 -15.96 8.76
CA THR A 56 4.68 -15.10 9.69
C THR A 56 5.55 -15.91 10.64
N ASP A 57 5.03 -17.06 11.08
CA ASP A 57 5.67 -17.96 12.04
C ASP A 57 6.62 -18.95 11.37
N ALA A 58 6.39 -19.29 10.10
CA ALA A 58 7.26 -20.17 9.33
C ALA A 58 8.52 -19.44 8.83
N LYS A 59 9.69 -20.08 8.97
CA LYS A 59 10.96 -19.61 8.38
C LYS A 59 11.21 -20.27 7.03
N VAL A 60 11.94 -19.57 6.17
CA VAL A 60 12.53 -20.19 4.98
C VAL A 60 13.79 -20.95 5.39
N PRO A 61 14.01 -22.20 4.93
CA PRO A 61 15.25 -22.92 5.19
C PRO A 61 16.47 -22.08 4.79
N ASP A 62 17.46 -22.02 5.68
CA ASP A 62 18.73 -21.32 5.47
C ASP A 62 18.63 -19.80 5.24
N LYS A 63 17.48 -19.18 5.56
CA LYS A 63 17.32 -17.71 5.48
C LYS A 63 16.87 -17.13 6.82
N GLU A 64 17.20 -15.85 7.03
CA GLU A 64 16.89 -15.13 8.27
C GLU A 64 15.45 -14.60 8.33
N TYR A 65 14.68 -14.75 7.26
CA TYR A 65 13.33 -14.20 7.12
C TYR A 65 12.22 -15.26 7.02
N SER A 66 10.97 -14.80 7.18
CA SER A 66 9.79 -15.66 7.21
C SER A 66 9.27 -16.03 5.82
N GLN A 67 8.41 -17.05 5.73
CA GLN A 67 7.73 -17.42 4.49
C GLN A 67 6.84 -16.30 3.95
N LEU A 68 6.25 -15.47 4.83
CA LEU A 68 5.54 -14.24 4.41
C LEU A 68 6.44 -13.34 3.58
N THR A 69 7.69 -13.21 3.98
CA THR A 69 8.66 -12.35 3.31
C THR A 69 9.04 -12.93 1.94
N GLU A 70 9.31 -14.23 1.86
CA GLU A 70 9.58 -14.91 0.58
C GLU A 70 8.40 -14.77 -0.39
N PHE A 71 7.18 -14.96 0.12
CA PHE A 71 5.96 -14.86 -0.67
C PHE A 71 5.78 -13.47 -1.29
N LEU A 72 5.97 -12.42 -0.50
CA LEU A 72 5.92 -11.05 -0.99
C LEU A 72 7.02 -10.77 -2.02
N TRP A 73 8.24 -11.30 -1.82
CA TRP A 73 9.33 -11.13 -2.80
C TRP A 73 9.10 -11.82 -4.15
N GLN A 74 8.49 -13.01 -4.14
CA GLN A 74 8.24 -13.79 -5.35
C GLN A 74 7.06 -13.25 -6.16
N SER A 75 6.39 -12.18 -5.71
CA SER A 75 5.14 -11.69 -6.28
C SER A 75 5.19 -10.25 -6.83
N PRO A 76 6.23 -9.84 -7.58
CA PRO A 76 6.43 -8.43 -7.97
C PRO A 76 5.32 -7.82 -8.84
N THR A 77 4.45 -8.64 -9.46
CA THR A 77 3.29 -8.16 -10.24
C THR A 77 1.95 -8.31 -9.52
N ALA A 78 1.92 -9.03 -8.39
CA ALA A 78 0.70 -9.21 -7.59
C ALA A 78 0.71 -8.38 -6.31
N ASP A 79 1.70 -7.49 -6.16
CA ASP A 79 1.90 -6.69 -4.96
C ASP A 79 0.68 -5.82 -4.65
N GLU A 80 0.07 -5.12 -5.62
CA GLU A 80 -1.07 -4.24 -5.29
C GLU A 80 -2.29 -5.01 -4.77
N GLU A 81 -2.74 -6.04 -5.48
CA GLU A 81 -3.93 -6.81 -5.10
C GLU A 81 -3.71 -7.60 -3.80
N VAL A 82 -2.53 -8.22 -3.63
CA VAL A 82 -2.21 -8.95 -2.39
C VAL A 82 -2.15 -8.00 -1.20
N ILE A 83 -1.54 -6.82 -1.38
CA ILE A 83 -1.49 -5.80 -0.33
C ILE A 83 -2.92 -5.40 0.07
N GLU A 84 -3.81 -5.18 -0.89
CA GLU A 84 -5.21 -4.84 -0.65
C GLU A 84 -5.95 -5.96 0.10
N TYR A 85 -5.82 -7.22 -0.33
CA TYR A 85 -6.48 -8.34 0.35
C TYR A 85 -6.04 -8.50 1.80
N LEU A 86 -4.74 -8.29 2.05
CA LEU A 86 -4.21 -8.28 3.40
C LEU A 86 -4.78 -7.08 4.16
N ALA A 87 -4.69 -5.86 3.63
CA ALA A 87 -5.24 -4.67 4.27
C ALA A 87 -6.71 -4.84 4.69
N ASP A 88 -7.57 -5.29 3.78
CA ASP A 88 -8.98 -5.56 4.01
C ASP A 88 -9.17 -6.58 5.15
N ALA A 89 -8.44 -7.70 5.11
CA ALA A 89 -8.53 -8.71 6.15
C ALA A 89 -8.08 -8.21 7.52
N GLY A 90 -7.03 -7.38 7.57
CA GLY A 90 -6.51 -6.80 8.81
C GLY A 90 -7.48 -5.82 9.43
N GLN A 91 -8.17 -5.05 8.59
CA GLN A 91 -9.20 -4.12 9.01
C GLN A 91 -10.40 -4.86 9.58
N GLU A 92 -10.98 -5.79 8.81
CA GLU A 92 -12.24 -6.46 9.16
C GLU A 92 -12.11 -7.33 10.42
N THR A 93 -10.92 -7.83 10.69
CA THR A 93 -10.64 -8.67 11.88
C THR A 93 -9.97 -7.91 13.03
N GLY A 94 -9.63 -6.63 12.85
CA GLY A 94 -8.85 -5.85 13.81
C GLY A 94 -7.39 -6.32 13.98
N ASN A 95 -6.88 -7.18 13.09
CA ASN A 95 -5.52 -7.73 13.12
C ASN A 95 -4.51 -6.93 12.27
N LEU A 96 -4.70 -5.61 12.09
CA LEU A 96 -3.76 -4.75 11.36
C LEU A 96 -2.30 -4.89 11.82
N LYS A 97 -2.07 -5.17 13.11
CA LYS A 97 -0.73 -5.43 13.68
C LYS A 97 -0.09 -6.71 13.15
N LEU A 98 -0.90 -7.73 12.89
CA LEU A 98 -0.45 -9.03 12.39
C LEU A 98 -0.05 -8.96 10.93
N ILE A 99 -0.81 -8.15 10.18
CA ILE A 99 -0.52 -7.85 8.79
C ILE A 99 0.72 -6.99 8.64
N GLY A 100 1.26 -6.50 9.76
CA GLY A 100 2.71 -6.56 9.94
C GLY A 100 3.50 -5.81 8.88
N TRP A 101 2.90 -4.82 8.21
CA TRP A 101 3.65 -3.85 7.41
C TRP A 101 4.67 -3.18 8.31
N MET A 102 4.32 -2.93 9.58
CA MET A 102 5.23 -2.50 10.63
C MET A 102 6.34 -3.53 10.97
N ARG A 103 6.10 -4.84 10.77
CA ARG A 103 7.11 -5.89 10.91
C ARG A 103 7.98 -5.99 9.66
N ILE A 104 7.44 -5.83 8.46
CA ILE A 104 8.21 -5.64 7.21
C ILE A 104 8.94 -4.28 7.21
N LEU A 105 8.48 -3.28 7.96
CA LEU A 105 9.19 -2.02 8.16
C LEU A 105 10.27 -2.16 9.25
N ASN A 106 10.00 -2.87 10.35
CA ASN A 106 10.92 -3.07 11.49
C ASN A 106 11.98 -4.15 11.27
N THR A 107 11.64 -5.29 10.66
CA THR A 107 12.61 -6.34 10.27
C THR A 107 13.64 -5.80 9.28
N TYR A 108 13.30 -4.71 8.59
CA TYR A 108 14.15 -4.01 7.63
C TYR A 108 14.52 -2.60 8.09
N GLY A 109 14.49 -2.34 9.40
CA GLY A 109 14.98 -1.08 9.98
C GLY A 109 16.48 -0.86 9.73
N SER A 110 17.21 -1.90 9.31
CA SER A 110 18.65 -1.87 9.00
C SER A 110 19.01 -2.10 7.53
N ALA A 111 18.06 -2.49 6.68
CA ALA A 111 18.33 -2.66 5.24
C ALA A 111 18.35 -1.27 4.58
N LYS A 112 19.46 -0.95 3.88
CA LYS A 112 19.52 0.26 3.06
C LYS A 112 18.31 0.30 2.13
N GLU A 113 17.77 1.50 1.92
CA GLU A 113 16.63 1.81 1.01
C GLU A 113 16.94 1.50 -0.47
N GLU A 114 18.06 0.84 -0.76
CA GLU A 114 18.53 0.53 -2.10
C GLU A 114 18.00 -0.86 -2.55
N GLY A 115 17.47 -0.91 -3.78
CA GLY A 115 17.02 -2.15 -4.41
C GLY A 115 15.55 -2.50 -4.20
N GLN A 116 15.16 -3.71 -4.61
CA GLN A 116 13.77 -4.17 -4.62
C GLN A 116 13.13 -4.19 -3.21
N ILE A 117 13.93 -4.32 -2.16
CA ILE A 117 13.50 -4.36 -0.75
C ILE A 117 13.01 -2.98 -0.30
N GLY A 118 13.83 -1.94 -0.53
CA GLY A 118 13.44 -0.55 -0.24
C GLY A 118 12.22 -0.16 -1.06
N SER A 119 12.16 -0.63 -2.31
CA SER A 119 11.05 -0.37 -3.22
C SER A 119 9.70 -0.89 -2.70
N ALA A 120 9.65 -2.18 -2.35
CA ALA A 120 8.45 -2.78 -1.78
C ALA A 120 8.05 -2.14 -0.44
N LYS A 121 9.04 -1.75 0.38
CA LYS A 121 8.83 -1.06 1.65
C LYS A 121 8.12 0.29 1.44
N VAL A 122 8.58 1.08 0.48
CA VAL A 122 7.97 2.37 0.13
C VAL A 122 6.55 2.16 -0.38
N ILE A 123 6.34 1.28 -1.37
CA ILE A 123 5.00 1.02 -1.95
C ILE A 123 3.99 0.58 -0.89
N ALA A 124 4.36 -0.39 -0.04
CA ALA A 124 3.47 -0.91 0.99
C ALA A 124 3.08 0.16 2.02
N SER A 125 4.04 0.99 2.46
CA SER A 125 3.76 2.08 3.38
C SER A 125 2.92 3.19 2.75
N SER A 126 3.05 3.42 1.43
CA SER A 126 2.18 4.34 0.67
C SER A 126 0.73 3.91 0.68
N LYS A 127 0.47 2.65 0.36
CA LYS A 127 -0.89 2.07 0.38
C LYS A 127 -1.47 2.11 1.80
N LEU A 128 -0.67 1.83 2.81
CA LEU A 128 -1.08 1.90 4.21
C LEU A 128 -1.47 3.31 4.64
N ALA A 129 -0.72 4.34 4.21
CA ALA A 129 -1.06 5.73 4.51
C ALA A 129 -2.39 6.14 3.87
N GLN A 130 -2.64 5.73 2.61
CA GLN A 130 -3.92 5.96 1.94
C GLN A 130 -5.06 5.27 2.68
N LEU A 131 -4.87 4.02 3.09
CA LEU A 131 -5.86 3.27 3.85
C LEU A 131 -6.18 3.92 5.20
N TRP A 132 -5.17 4.34 5.96
CA TRP A 132 -5.37 5.04 7.23
C TRP A 132 -6.10 6.37 7.06
N LEU A 133 -5.83 7.12 5.99
CA LEU A 133 -6.62 8.30 5.64
C LEU A 133 -8.09 7.95 5.40
N CYS A 134 -8.37 6.94 4.56
CA CYS A 134 -9.74 6.49 4.31
C CYS A 134 -10.46 6.08 5.61
N HIS A 135 -9.76 5.39 6.51
CA HIS A 135 -10.32 5.04 7.82
C HIS A 135 -10.57 6.23 8.72
N ALA A 136 -9.67 7.21 8.75
CA ALA A 136 -9.86 8.43 9.52
C ALA A 136 -11.09 9.19 9.01
N ILE A 137 -11.26 9.30 7.69
CA ILE A 137 -12.42 9.94 7.06
C ILE A 137 -13.72 9.18 7.40
N ASN A 138 -13.71 7.85 7.24
CA ASN A 138 -14.89 7.02 7.49
C ASN A 138 -15.28 6.95 8.97
N ALA A 139 -14.33 7.12 9.89
CA ALA A 139 -14.60 7.18 11.32
C ALA A 139 -15.27 8.50 11.73
N GLY A 140 -15.18 9.54 10.90
CA GLY A 140 -15.66 10.89 11.17
C GLY A 140 -14.56 11.78 11.74
N LEU A 141 -14.52 13.02 11.26
CA LEU A 141 -13.42 13.98 11.48
C LEU A 141 -13.12 14.27 12.95
N ASP A 142 -14.13 14.24 13.82
CA ASP A 142 -14.02 14.52 15.26
C ASP A 142 -13.98 13.26 16.14
N SER A 143 -13.79 12.08 15.54
CA SER A 143 -13.82 10.83 16.29
C SER A 143 -12.45 10.48 16.89
N PRO A 144 -12.40 9.93 18.12
CA PRO A 144 -11.15 9.42 18.70
C PRO A 144 -10.49 8.33 17.84
N LYS A 145 -11.29 7.60 17.04
CA LYS A 145 -10.81 6.58 16.12
C LYS A 145 -10.09 7.21 14.92
N ALA A 146 -10.54 8.37 14.44
CA ALA A 146 -9.83 9.11 13.42
C ALA A 146 -8.49 9.63 13.93
N GLU A 147 -8.44 10.18 15.15
CA GLU A 147 -7.18 10.61 15.78
C GLU A 147 -6.16 9.47 15.89
N GLU A 148 -6.60 8.25 16.20
CA GLU A 148 -5.71 7.09 16.24
C GLU A 148 -5.05 6.81 14.86
N TYR A 149 -5.84 6.84 13.77
CA TYR A 149 -5.30 6.62 12.43
C TYR A 149 -4.40 7.77 11.97
N VAL A 150 -4.77 9.00 12.27
CA VAL A 150 -3.98 10.20 11.95
C VAL A 150 -2.66 10.19 12.71
N GLY A 151 -2.66 9.85 14.00
CA GLY A 151 -1.44 9.77 14.80
C GLY A 151 -0.44 8.74 14.26
N ARG A 152 -0.93 7.62 13.70
CA ARG A 152 -0.06 6.65 12.99
C ARG A 152 0.52 7.23 11.70
N LEU A 153 -0.28 8.01 10.99
CA LEU A 153 0.12 8.64 9.73
C LEU A 153 1.13 9.78 9.97
N GLU A 154 0.96 10.59 11.01
CA GLU A 154 1.94 11.58 11.48
C GLU A 154 3.25 10.91 11.88
N GLN A 155 3.19 9.79 12.61
CA GLN A 155 4.37 9.02 12.96
C GLN A 155 5.12 8.55 11.70
N LEU A 156 4.39 8.05 10.69
CA LEU A 156 4.96 7.58 9.44
C LEU A 156 5.67 8.72 8.68
N VAL A 157 5.03 9.89 8.54
CA VAL A 157 5.62 11.09 7.92
C VAL A 157 6.84 11.59 8.69
N SER A 158 6.83 11.52 10.03
CA SER A 158 7.95 11.97 10.86
C SER A 158 9.21 11.12 10.69
N GLN A 159 9.05 9.83 10.40
CA GLN A 159 10.14 8.87 10.25
C GLN A 159 10.85 8.98 8.90
N TYR A 160 10.15 9.41 7.84
CA TYR A 160 10.75 9.66 6.53
C TYR A 160 10.98 11.16 6.34
N ARG A 161 12.19 11.60 6.71
CA ARG A 161 12.71 12.94 6.36
C ARG A 161 13.88 12.88 5.38
N THR A 162 14.19 11.70 4.85
CA THR A 162 15.26 11.56 3.85
C THR A 162 14.80 12.14 2.52
N LYS A 163 15.71 12.88 1.86
CA LYS A 163 15.54 13.32 0.48
C LYS A 163 15.54 12.07 -0.40
N ASP A 164 14.36 11.48 -0.58
CA ASP A 164 14.22 10.34 -1.45
C ASP A 164 14.33 10.84 -2.91
N THR A 165 15.46 10.49 -3.53
CA THR A 165 15.79 10.77 -4.93
C THR A 165 15.59 9.52 -5.79
N SER A 166 14.97 8.48 -5.23
CA SER A 166 14.70 7.23 -5.95
C SER A 166 13.55 7.38 -6.94
N ALA A 167 13.47 6.43 -7.88
CA ALA A 167 12.36 6.31 -8.83
C ALA A 167 10.98 6.12 -8.17
N LEU A 168 10.92 5.89 -6.85
CA LEU A 168 9.69 5.65 -6.10
C LEU A 168 9.28 6.84 -5.24
N TRP A 169 9.85 8.01 -5.51
CA TRP A 169 9.54 9.25 -4.79
C TRP A 169 8.03 9.55 -4.75
N VAL A 170 7.27 9.29 -5.82
CA VAL A 170 5.79 9.45 -5.84
C VAL A 170 5.13 8.62 -4.74
N ALA A 171 5.55 7.37 -4.60
CA ALA A 171 5.07 6.49 -3.55
C ALA A 171 5.53 6.99 -2.17
N ALA A 172 6.80 7.34 -1.99
CA ALA A 172 7.32 7.86 -0.72
C ALA A 172 6.58 9.13 -0.23
N ARG A 173 6.07 9.93 -1.17
CA ARG A 173 5.31 11.15 -0.86
C ARG A 173 3.84 10.92 -0.54
N ALA A 174 3.30 9.74 -0.83
CA ALA A 174 1.90 9.40 -0.56
C ALA A 174 1.51 9.65 0.91
N TRP A 175 2.44 9.55 1.87
CA TRP A 175 2.13 9.74 3.28
C TRP A 175 1.92 11.22 3.61
N ALA A 176 2.80 12.08 3.08
CA ALA A 176 2.68 13.52 3.22
C ALA A 176 1.43 14.04 2.48
N ILE A 177 1.12 13.47 1.31
CA ILE A 177 -0.11 13.77 0.57
C ILE A 177 -1.33 13.35 1.37
N SER A 178 -1.38 12.12 1.89
CA SER A 178 -2.50 11.63 2.70
C SER A 178 -2.70 12.47 3.96
N LEU A 179 -1.62 12.88 4.64
CA LEU A 179 -1.71 13.75 5.82
C LEU A 179 -2.18 15.15 5.42
N GLY A 180 -1.68 15.67 4.31
CA GLY A 180 -2.09 16.96 3.76
C GLY A 180 -3.58 17.00 3.44
N VAL A 181 -4.13 15.93 2.86
CA VAL A 181 -5.58 15.79 2.64
C VAL A 181 -6.34 15.85 3.96
N TRP A 182 -5.90 15.11 4.97
CA TRP A 182 -6.54 15.16 6.30
C TRP A 182 -6.56 16.57 6.88
N TYR A 183 -5.40 17.26 6.89
CA TYR A 183 -5.29 18.62 7.39
C TYR A 183 -6.14 19.62 6.58
N CYS A 184 -6.26 19.45 5.26
CA CYS A 184 -7.23 20.22 4.46
C CYS A 184 -8.67 20.01 4.94
N LEU A 185 -9.08 18.77 5.21
CA LEU A 185 -10.44 18.42 5.62
C LEU A 185 -10.82 19.00 6.99
N ILE A 186 -9.88 19.07 7.93
CA ILE A 186 -10.10 19.64 9.26
C ILE A 186 -9.80 21.15 9.35
N GLY A 187 -9.53 21.81 8.21
CA GLY A 187 -9.31 23.26 8.13
C GLY A 187 -7.90 23.73 8.52
N GLN A 188 -6.95 22.83 8.73
CA GLN A 188 -5.54 23.11 9.00
C GLN A 188 -4.75 23.38 7.71
N HIS A 189 -5.15 24.41 6.98
CA HIS A 189 -4.63 24.69 5.63
C HIS A 189 -3.13 25.01 5.58
N ASP A 190 -2.57 25.62 6.63
CA ASP A 190 -1.14 25.95 6.66
C ASP A 190 -0.27 24.70 6.84
N ASP A 191 -0.66 23.78 7.71
CA ASP A 191 0.03 22.51 7.91
C ASP A 191 -0.11 21.60 6.69
N ALA A 192 -1.32 21.55 6.09
CA ALA A 192 -1.54 20.87 4.82
C ALA A 192 -0.61 21.42 3.72
N ARG A 193 -0.52 22.74 3.59
CA ARG A 193 0.36 23.39 2.60
C ARG A 193 1.83 23.03 2.84
N ALA A 194 2.28 22.98 4.09
CA ALA A 194 3.66 22.61 4.41
C ALA A 194 4.02 21.20 3.93
N LEU A 195 3.06 20.25 4.01
CA LEU A 195 3.22 18.88 3.56
C LEU A 195 3.17 18.73 2.03
N LEU A 196 2.29 19.48 1.36
CA LEU A 196 2.03 19.36 -0.09
C LEU A 196 2.99 20.17 -0.96
N THR A 197 3.48 21.31 -0.46
CA THR A 197 4.38 22.23 -1.21
C THR A 197 5.60 21.54 -1.82
N PRO A 198 6.31 20.61 -1.12
CA PRO A 198 7.48 20.00 -1.72
C PRO A 198 7.12 19.06 -2.88
N SER A 199 5.89 18.52 -2.96
CA SER A 199 5.44 17.67 -4.08
C SER A 199 5.27 18.53 -5.32
N VAL A 200 4.54 19.64 -5.19
CA VAL A 200 4.35 20.62 -6.26
C VAL A 200 5.69 21.14 -6.79
N LYS A 201 6.62 21.50 -5.90
CA LYS A 201 7.95 21.99 -6.31
C LYS A 201 8.73 20.95 -7.11
N GLN A 202 8.73 19.70 -6.66
CA GLN A 202 9.46 18.62 -7.31
C GLN A 202 8.84 18.26 -8.66
N ALA A 203 7.51 18.14 -8.72
CA ALA A 203 6.81 17.87 -9.96
C ALA A 203 7.05 18.95 -11.03
N ILE A 204 7.05 20.23 -10.64
CA ILE A 204 7.41 21.33 -11.55
C ILE A 204 8.87 21.22 -12.02
N GLN A 205 9.79 20.82 -11.14
CA GLN A 205 11.20 20.65 -11.52
C GLN A 205 11.38 19.53 -12.56
N ILE A 206 10.69 18.41 -12.39
CA ILE A 206 10.69 17.26 -13.31
C ILE A 206 10.13 17.70 -14.67
N LEU A 207 8.91 18.26 -14.68
CA LEU A 207 8.24 18.73 -15.89
C LEU A 207 8.94 19.91 -16.61
N SER A 208 9.99 20.47 -16.00
CA SER A 208 10.78 21.56 -16.58
C SER A 208 12.21 21.13 -16.93
N ASP A 209 12.58 19.87 -16.69
CA ASP A 209 13.88 19.34 -17.07
C ASP A 209 13.88 18.89 -18.54
N ASP A 210 15.05 18.43 -19.02
CA ASP A 210 15.23 18.01 -20.42
C ASP A 210 14.99 16.49 -20.61
N ASP A 211 14.47 15.79 -19.61
CA ASP A 211 14.27 14.33 -19.58
C ASP A 211 12.80 13.93 -19.73
N PRO A 212 12.30 13.71 -20.97
CA PRO A 212 10.90 13.40 -21.19
C PRO A 212 10.46 12.04 -20.67
N GLU A 213 11.38 11.16 -20.23
CA GLU A 213 11.01 9.83 -19.71
C GLU A 213 10.33 9.91 -18.33
N ASN A 214 10.53 11.02 -17.61
CA ASN A 214 10.03 11.21 -16.25
C ASN A 214 8.77 12.12 -16.18
N ASP A 215 8.37 12.72 -17.31
CA ASP A 215 7.27 13.68 -17.41
C ASP A 215 5.93 13.10 -16.92
N ASP A 216 5.61 11.85 -17.29
CA ASP A 216 4.37 11.18 -16.87
C ASP A 216 4.29 11.07 -15.34
N ALA A 217 5.41 10.75 -14.69
CA ALA A 217 5.49 10.66 -13.23
C ALA A 217 5.40 12.05 -12.58
N GLY A 218 6.09 13.04 -13.15
CA GLY A 218 6.01 14.44 -12.71
C GLY A 218 4.59 15.00 -12.80
N LEU A 219 3.90 14.74 -13.91
CA LEU A 219 2.52 15.16 -14.13
C LEU A 219 1.55 14.51 -13.14
N THR A 220 1.68 13.20 -12.94
CA THR A 220 0.84 12.44 -12.01
C THR A 220 0.99 12.97 -10.58
N ASP A 221 2.20 13.25 -10.13
CA ASP A 221 2.43 13.82 -8.79
C ASP A 221 1.88 15.25 -8.67
N LEU A 222 2.04 16.09 -9.71
CA LEU A 222 1.48 17.43 -9.72
C LEU A 222 -0.05 17.40 -9.56
N GLN A 223 -0.72 16.54 -10.32
CA GLN A 223 -2.18 16.37 -10.24
C GLN A 223 -2.60 15.89 -8.85
N ASN A 224 -1.92 14.89 -8.29
CA ASN A 224 -2.20 14.36 -6.95
C ASN A 224 -2.02 15.43 -5.87
N ALA A 225 -0.95 16.22 -5.92
CA ALA A 225 -0.67 17.27 -4.96
C ALA A 225 -1.69 18.43 -5.05
N LEU A 226 -2.06 18.84 -6.26
CA LEU A 226 -3.08 19.88 -6.48
C LEU A 226 -4.46 19.41 -6.02
N LEU A 227 -4.83 18.16 -6.33
CA LEU A 227 -6.08 17.58 -5.87
C LEU A 227 -6.13 17.51 -4.34
N ALA A 228 -5.04 17.08 -3.70
CA ALA A 228 -4.93 17.04 -2.24
C ALA A 228 -4.98 18.43 -1.58
N ALA A 229 -4.51 19.46 -2.28
CA ALA A 229 -4.62 20.85 -1.84
C ALA A 229 -6.03 21.46 -2.06
N GLY A 230 -6.95 20.70 -2.67
CA GLY A 230 -8.28 21.19 -3.04
C GLY A 230 -8.29 22.09 -4.28
N ASP A 231 -7.20 22.15 -5.05
CA ASP A 231 -7.07 22.97 -6.26
C ASP A 231 -7.61 22.24 -7.51
N ALA A 232 -8.87 21.83 -7.43
CA ALA A 232 -9.54 21.10 -8.50
C ALA A 232 -9.58 21.89 -9.82
N LYS A 233 -9.58 23.23 -9.75
CA LYS A 233 -9.57 24.09 -10.95
C LYS A 233 -8.31 23.87 -11.79
N ASN A 234 -7.14 23.86 -11.14
CA ASN A 234 -5.89 23.65 -11.87
C ASN A 234 -5.74 22.20 -12.34
N VAL A 235 -6.23 21.21 -11.57
CA VAL A 235 -6.27 19.80 -12.03
C VAL A 235 -7.12 19.65 -13.29
N ILE A 236 -8.32 20.24 -13.32
CA ILE A 236 -9.20 20.21 -14.49
C ILE A 236 -8.54 20.90 -15.69
N THR A 237 -7.87 22.03 -15.46
CA THR A 237 -7.17 22.77 -16.53
C THR A 237 -6.06 21.92 -17.17
N ILE A 238 -5.28 21.19 -16.36
CA ILE A 238 -4.27 20.26 -16.84
C ILE A 238 -4.91 19.14 -17.67
N ALA A 239 -5.99 18.54 -17.19
CA ALA A 239 -6.68 17.46 -17.91
C ALA A 239 -7.20 17.91 -19.30
N TYR A 240 -7.69 19.15 -19.42
CA TYR A 240 -8.11 19.72 -20.71
C TYR A 240 -6.94 20.05 -21.65
N ALA A 241 -5.76 20.34 -21.12
CA ALA A 241 -4.59 20.66 -21.94
C ALA A 241 -3.95 19.41 -22.59
N LEU A 242 -4.24 18.22 -22.04
CA LEU A 242 -3.63 16.94 -22.43
C LEU A 242 -4.58 16.03 -23.23
N GLY A 243 -5.88 16.35 -23.26
CA GLY A 243 -6.90 15.63 -24.05
C GLY A 243 -7.20 16.32 -25.37
#